data_AF-A0A0T7GFK6-F1
#
_entry.id   AF-A0A0T7GFK6-F1
#
_cell.length_a   1.000
_cell.length_b   1.000
_cell.length_c   1.000
_cell.angle_alpha   90.00
_cell.angle_beta   90.00
_cell.angle_gamma   90.00
#
_symmetry.space_group_name_H-M   'P 1'
#
loop_
_entity.id
_entity.type
_entity.pdbx_description
1 polymer ?
#
loop_
_entity_poly.entity_id
_entity_poly.type
_entity_poly.pdbx_seq_one_letter_code
_entity_poly.pdbx_strand_id
1 'polypeptide(L)' 'MFDQHGAKGIEVVIAPGLGPDHENARQYISLLDLPRGRITISCAARLGAMPKALDVFRAVRDGAALKDR' A
#
# COMPACT_ATOMS: atom_id res chain seq x y z
N MET A 1 8.61 -3.58 6.28
CA MET A 1 9.50 -2.63 5.57
C MET A 1 9.86 -3.23 4.22
N PHE A 2 10.18 -2.41 3.23
CA PHE A 2 10.64 -2.83 1.90
C PHE A 2 11.68 -1.87 1.35
N ASP A 3 12.36 -2.27 0.28
CA ASP A 3 13.36 -1.47 -0.43
C ASP A 3 12.89 -1.20 -1.85
N GLN A 4 12.91 0.06 -2.29
CA GLN A 4 12.52 0.44 -3.65
C GLN A 4 13.20 1.75 -4.05
N HIS A 5 13.72 1.82 -5.29
CA HIS A 5 14.43 3.00 -5.82
C HIS A 5 15.56 3.52 -4.90
N GLY A 6 16.25 2.62 -4.19
CA GLY A 6 17.32 2.96 -3.25
C GLY A 6 16.86 3.57 -1.92
N ALA A 7 15.56 3.59 -1.64
CA ALA A 7 14.99 4.08 -0.38
C ALA A 7 14.25 2.99 0.40
N LYS A 8 14.14 3.18 1.71
CA LYS A 8 13.42 2.29 2.64
C LYS A 8 11.96 2.75 2.75
N GLY A 9 11.04 1.85 2.41
CA GLY A 9 9.61 2.06 2.57
C GLY A 9 9.00 1.29 3.74
N ILE A 10 7.83 1.73 4.18
CA ILE A 10 7.01 1.03 5.17
C ILE A 10 5.70 0.58 4.53
N GLU A 11 5.25 -0.61 4.91
CA GLU A 11 3.92 -1.11 4.54
C GLU A 11 3.21 -1.63 5.78
N VAL A 12 1.88 -1.46 5.80
CA VAL A 12 1.02 -1.91 6.88
C VAL A 12 -0.34 -2.33 6.34
N VAL A 13 -0.96 -3.30 7.02
CA VAL A 13 -2.38 -3.60 6.85
C VAL A 13 -3.11 -3.13 8.09
N ILE A 14 -4.13 -2.29 7.91
CA ILE A 14 -4.97 -1.77 8.99
C ILE A 14 -6.42 -2.18 8.81
N ALA A 15 -7.15 -2.25 9.92
CA ALA A 15 -8.61 -2.25 9.91
C ALA A 15 -9.10 -0.79 9.92
N PRO A 16 -9.95 -0.37 8.97
CA PRO A 16 -10.55 0.96 9.04
C PRO A 16 -11.44 1.09 10.29
N GLY A 17 -11.40 2.26 10.94
CA GLY A 17 -12.17 2.50 12.16
C GLY A 17 -13.58 3.04 11.93
N LEU A 18 -13.91 3.50 10.71
CA LEU A 18 -15.17 4.13 10.35
C LEU A 18 -15.54 3.83 8.89
N GLY A 19 -16.83 3.92 8.59
CA GLY A 19 -17.40 3.75 7.24
C GLY A 19 -18.30 2.53 7.13
N PRO A 20 -19.09 2.41 6.05
CA PRO A 20 -19.90 1.23 5.81
C PRO A 20 -19.03 -0.03 5.65
N ASP A 21 -19.43 -1.13 6.31
CA ASP A 21 -18.77 -2.45 6.18
C ASP A 21 -17.28 -2.46 6.60
N HIS A 22 -16.87 -1.50 7.44
CA HIS A 22 -15.47 -1.32 7.81
C HIS A 22 -14.88 -2.53 8.56
N GLU A 23 -15.72 -3.24 9.31
CA GLU A 23 -15.38 -4.48 10.01
C GLU A 23 -14.92 -5.60 9.05
N ASN A 24 -15.49 -5.64 7.85
CA ASN A 24 -15.19 -6.63 6.82
C ASN A 24 -14.18 -6.15 5.78
N ALA A 25 -13.56 -4.98 5.98
CA ALA A 25 -12.53 -4.43 5.11
C ALA A 25 -11.15 -4.45 5.77
N ARG A 26 -10.11 -4.60 4.96
CA ARG A 26 -8.73 -4.32 5.37
C ARG A 26 -8.10 -3.40 4.33
N GLN A 27 -7.28 -2.47 4.81
CA GLN A 27 -6.59 -1.51 3.97
C GLN A 27 -5.09 -1.76 4.05
N TYR A 28 -4.48 -1.98 2.89
CA TYR A 28 -3.04 -1.98 2.69
C TYR A 28 -2.58 -0.55 2.42
N ILE A 29 -1.58 -0.09 3.15
CA ILE A 29 -0.95 1.21 2.95
C ILE A 29 0.55 1.00 2.83
N SER A 30 1.17 1.53 1.78
CA SER A 30 2.62 1.64 1.67
C SER A 30 3.05 3.09 1.47
N LEU A 31 4.11 3.49 2.15
CA LEU A 31 4.73 4.81 2.06
C LEU A 31 6.19 4.66 1.67
N LEU A 32 6.61 5.38 0.62
CA LEU A 32 7.99 5.48 0.18
C LEU A 32 8.37 6.95 0.02
N ASP A 33 9.24 7.43 0.90
CA ASP A 33 9.81 8.76 0.83
C ASP A 33 11.06 8.77 -0.06
N LEU A 34 11.08 9.65 -1.05
CA LEU A 34 12.19 9.88 -1.98
C LEU A 34 12.60 11.36 -1.93
N PRO A 35 13.83 11.72 -2.31
CA PRO A 35 14.26 13.12 -2.35
C PRO A 35 13.36 14.02 -3.21
N ARG A 36 12.73 13.46 -4.25
CA ARG A 36 11.84 14.15 -5.19
C ARG A 36 10.35 14.09 -4.83
N GLY A 37 9.96 13.45 -3.74
CA GLY A 37 8.57 13.34 -3.29
C GLY A 37 8.22 12.02 -2.63
N ARG A 38 6.95 11.85 -2.24
CA ARG A 38 6.42 10.64 -1.62
C ARG A 38 5.54 9.86 -2.60
N ILE A 39 5.71 8.54 -2.61
CA ILE A 39 4.74 7.60 -3.21
C ILE A 39 3.93 6.98 -2.07
N THR A 40 2.60 7.14 -2.16
CA THR A 40 1.64 6.46 -1.27
C THR A 40 0.77 5.54 -2.12
N ILE A 41 0.72 4.26 -1.76
CA ILE A 41 -0.22 3.30 -2.34
C ILE A 41 -1.19 2.89 -1.25
N SER A 42 -2.47 3.00 -1.56
CA SER A 42 -3.56 2.59 -0.68
C SER A 42 -4.50 1.69 -1.45
N CYS A 43 -4.61 0.44 -1.01
CA CYS A 43 -5.50 -0.55 -1.60
C CYS A 43 -6.37 -1.15 -0.51
N ALA A 44 -7.59 -1.56 -0.85
CA ALA A 44 -8.49 -2.20 0.09
C ALA A 44 -9.04 -3.50 -0.48
N ALA A 45 -9.26 -4.47 0.39
CA ALA A 45 -9.92 -5.72 0.07
C ALA A 45 -10.87 -6.11 1.21
N ARG A 46 -11.81 -7.01 0.90
CA ARG A 46 -12.57 -7.72 1.93
C ARG A 46 -11.61 -8.52 2.83
N LEU A 47 -11.93 -8.64 4.11
CA LEU A 47 -11.13 -9.28 5.14
C LEU A 47 -10.63 -10.66 4.71
N GLY A 48 -11.53 -11.53 4.25
CA GLY A 48 -11.17 -12.88 3.80
C GLY A 48 -10.37 -12.94 2.49
N ALA A 49 -10.41 -11.88 1.67
CA ALA A 49 -9.68 -11.80 0.41
C ALA A 49 -8.30 -11.15 0.56
N MET A 50 -8.04 -10.43 1.65
CA MET A 50 -6.82 -9.66 1.88
C MET A 50 -5.54 -10.50 1.69
N PRO A 51 -5.40 -11.74 2.23
CA PRO A 51 -4.18 -12.52 2.04
C PRO A 51 -3.81 -12.76 0.58
N LYS A 52 -4.80 -13.00 -0.29
CA LYS A 52 -4.59 -13.17 -1.74
C LYS A 52 -4.37 -11.85 -2.47
N ALA A 53 -5.00 -10.78 -1.99
CA ALA A 53 -4.89 -9.45 -2.59
C ALA A 53 -3.53 -8.78 -2.33
N LEU A 54 -2.82 -9.16 -1.25
CA LEU A 54 -1.52 -8.59 -0.90
C LEU A 54 -0.48 -8.70 -2.01
N ASP A 55 -0.43 -9.82 -2.74
CA ASP A 55 0.53 -9.99 -3.83
C ASP A 55 0.26 -9.01 -4.97
N VAL A 56 -1.03 -8.78 -5.28
CA VAL A 56 -1.45 -7.80 -6.28
C VAL A 56 -1.12 -6.38 -5.81
N PHE A 57 -1.38 -6.05 -4.55
CA PHE A 57 -1.11 -4.71 -4.00
C PHE A 57 0.40 -4.39 -3.98
N ARG A 58 1.23 -5.39 -3.67
CA ARG A 58 2.69 -5.26 -3.73
C ARG A 58 3.17 -5.11 -5.17
N ALA A 59 2.60 -5.83 -6.13
CA ALA A 59 2.91 -5.61 -7.55
C ALA A 59 2.59 -4.19 -8.01
N VAL A 60 1.47 -3.61 -7.57
CA VAL A 60 1.12 -2.20 -7.82
C VAL A 60 2.14 -1.26 -7.17
N ARG A 61 2.54 -1.51 -5.92
CA ARG A 61 3.59 -0.74 -5.23
C ARG A 61 4.91 -0.78 -5.98
N ASP A 62 5.36 -1.97 -6.36
CA ASP A 62 6.66 -2.18 -6.99
C ASP A 62 6.72 -1.52 -8.38
N GLY A 63 5.58 -1.47 -9.08
CA GLY A 63 5.44 -0.76 -10.36
C GLY A 63 5.34 0.76 -10.24
N ALA A 64 5.13 1.32 -9.04
CA ALA A 64 5.00 2.75 -8.85
C ALA A 64 6.37 3.46 -8.94
N ALA A 65 6.42 4.54 -9.70
CA ALA A 65 7.59 5.38 -9.82
C ALA A 65 7.18 6.83 -10.07
N LEU A 66 7.94 7.77 -9.49
CA LEU A 66 7.88 9.17 -9.89
C LEU A 66 8.63 9.31 -11.21
N LYS A 67 7.96 9.85 -12.23
CA LYS A 67 8.59 10.18 -13.51
C LYS A 67 9.23 11.57 -13.41
N ASP A 68 10.43 11.70 -13.94
CA ASP A 68 11.02 13.01 -14.19
C ASP A 68 10.25 13.61 -15.38
N ARG A 69 9.71 14.83 -15.19
CA ARG A 69 9.03 15.56 -16.27
C ARG A 69 10.03 16.05 -17.29
#